data_AF-A0A934VSG2-F1
#
_entry.id   AF-A0A934VSG2-F1
#
_cell.length_a   1.000
_cell.length_b   1.000
_cell.length_c   1.000
_cell.angle_alpha   90.00
_cell.angle_beta   90.00
_cell.angle_gamma   90.00
#
_symmetry.space_group_name_H-M   'P 1'
#
loop_
_entity.id
_entity.type
_entity.pdbx_description
1 polymer ?
#
loop_
_entity_poly.entity_id
_entity_poly.type
_entity_poly.pdbx_seq_one_letter_code
_entity_poly.pdbx_strand_id
1 'polypeptide(L)'
;MHGGLIGWYWCRKLLPWDNDLDLCVRYDDLLKLNLAPNHDQLYDVRHYLLEVNPHHVRRETFNRHPFENRDPNKIDARFIHVPTGLFIDITALYPVGESDLITKCPHRYRAQDLFPLVKSEVNGISVHVPHQVDRVLEQEYGRHAISEPTYRDWHLNALAKQWERS
;
A
#
# COMPACT_ATOMS: atom_id res chain seq x y z
N MET A 1 1.16 0.01 -2.13
CA MET A 1 1.05 1.05 -1.06
C MET A 1 0.42 2.32 -1.61
N HIS A 2 0.60 2.59 -2.90
CA HIS A 2 0.79 3.95 -3.34
C HIS A 2 -0.47 4.56 -3.96
N GLY A 3 -1.36 3.76 -4.56
CA GLY A 3 -2.63 4.25 -5.10
C GLY A 3 -3.54 4.86 -4.03
N GLY A 4 -3.70 4.15 -2.91
CA GLY A 4 -4.40 4.68 -1.73
C GLY A 4 -3.72 5.91 -1.13
N LEU A 5 -2.38 5.93 -1.05
CA LEU A 5 -1.63 7.04 -0.46
C LEU A 5 -1.67 8.32 -1.32
N ILE A 6 -1.62 8.21 -2.65
CA ILE A 6 -1.69 9.38 -3.54
C ILE A 6 -3.11 9.95 -3.60
N GLY A 7 -4.14 9.10 -3.54
CA GLY A 7 -5.52 9.58 -3.36
C GLY A 7 -5.68 10.35 -2.06
N TRP A 8 -5.13 9.80 -0.96
CA TRP A 8 -5.10 10.46 0.34
C TRP A 8 -4.41 11.83 0.26
N TYR A 9 -3.26 11.89 -0.42
CA TYR A 9 -2.46 13.11 -0.55
C TYR A 9 -3.26 14.26 -1.15
N TRP A 10 -3.94 14.01 -2.27
CA TRP A 10 -4.66 15.05 -3.01
C TRP A 10 -5.97 15.49 -2.35
N CYS A 11 -6.76 14.55 -1.82
CA CYS A 11 -8.10 14.88 -1.33
C CYS A 11 -8.62 14.04 -0.17
N ARG A 12 -7.76 13.25 0.50
CA ARG A 12 -8.15 12.35 1.60
C ARG A 12 -9.22 11.32 1.18
N LYS A 13 -9.20 10.93 -0.10
CA LYS A 13 -10.11 9.96 -0.69
C LYS A 13 -9.34 8.95 -1.52
N LEU A 14 -9.94 7.79 -1.77
CA LEU A 14 -9.42 6.86 -2.78
C LEU A 14 -9.59 7.46 -4.17
N LEU A 15 -8.72 7.07 -5.09
CA LEU A 15 -8.82 7.48 -6.49
C LEU A 15 -10.05 6.80 -7.14
N PRO A 16 -10.93 7.53 -7.86
CA PRO A 16 -12.14 6.94 -8.44
C PRO A 16 -11.92 5.86 -9.50
N TRP A 17 -10.74 5.82 -10.10
CA TRP A 17 -10.37 4.85 -11.15
C TRP A 17 -9.50 3.71 -10.65
N ASP A 18 -9.15 3.73 -9.36
CA ASP A 18 -8.33 2.70 -8.73
C ASP A 18 -9.24 1.63 -8.12
N ASN A 19 -9.01 0.37 -8.48
CA ASN A 19 -9.94 -0.74 -8.22
C ASN A 19 -9.41 -1.76 -7.21
N ASP A 20 -8.20 -1.55 -6.69
CA ASP A 20 -7.64 -2.32 -5.60
C ASP A 20 -7.28 -1.41 -4.40
N LEU A 21 -6.89 -2.05 -3.30
CA LEU A 21 -6.41 -1.38 -2.12
C LEU A 21 -5.09 -2.01 -1.71
N ASP A 22 -4.13 -1.17 -1.38
CA ASP A 22 -2.83 -1.61 -0.90
C ASP A 22 -2.62 -1.26 0.57
N LEU A 23 -1.97 -2.15 1.31
CA LEU A 23 -1.38 -1.86 2.61
C LEU A 23 0.08 -2.29 2.67
N CYS A 24 0.83 -1.61 3.51
CA CYS A 24 2.16 -2.04 3.91
C CYS A 24 2.21 -2.36 5.39
N VAL A 25 2.85 -3.47 5.71
CA VAL A 25 3.07 -3.94 7.08
C VAL A 25 4.53 -4.28 7.27
N ARG A 26 5.03 -4.25 8.52
CA ARG A 26 6.36 -4.82 8.80
C ARG A 26 6.30 -6.32 8.58
N TYR A 27 7.36 -6.88 8.00
CA TYR A 27 7.45 -8.32 7.75
C TYR A 27 7.24 -9.15 9.02
N ASP A 28 7.82 -8.74 10.14
CA ASP A 28 7.66 -9.45 11.42
C ASP A 28 6.20 -9.48 11.90
N ASP A 29 5.43 -8.43 11.62
CA ASP A 29 4.02 -8.39 11.97
C ASP A 29 3.18 -9.25 11.02
N LEU A 30 3.52 -9.29 9.73
CA LEU A 30 2.92 -10.25 8.80
C LEU A 30 3.17 -11.71 9.25
N LEU A 31 4.38 -12.03 9.71
CA LEU A 31 4.69 -13.36 10.23
C LEU A 31 3.88 -13.69 11.48
N LYS A 32 3.74 -12.74 12.42
CA LYS A 32 2.88 -12.94 13.61
C LYS A 32 1.43 -13.20 13.22
N LEU A 33 0.90 -12.45 12.25
CA LEU A 33 -0.46 -12.67 11.73
C LEU A 33 -0.58 -14.05 11.08
N ASN A 34 0.37 -14.44 10.24
CA ASN A 34 0.36 -15.74 9.56
C ASN A 34 0.37 -16.92 10.55
N LEU A 35 1.19 -16.82 11.61
CA LEU A 35 1.38 -17.89 12.59
C LEU A 35 0.38 -17.84 13.77
N ALA A 36 -0.51 -16.85 13.80
CA ALA A 36 -1.46 -16.71 14.89
C ALA A 36 -2.41 -17.93 14.93
N PRO A 37 -2.53 -18.65 16.06
CA PRO A 37 -3.34 -19.86 16.14
C PRO A 37 -4.85 -19.59 16.11
N ASN A 38 -5.27 -18.37 16.44
CA ASN A 38 -6.68 -17.98 16.63
C ASN A 38 -7.07 -16.83 15.69
N HIS A 39 -7.07 -17.07 14.37
CA HIS A 39 -7.49 -16.06 13.39
C HIS A 39 -8.95 -15.62 13.57
N ASP A 40 -9.79 -16.52 14.08
CA ASP A 40 -11.19 -16.28 14.42
C ASP A 40 -11.40 -15.19 15.48
N GLN A 41 -10.37 -14.90 16.29
CA GLN A 41 -10.38 -13.79 17.25
C GLN A 41 -9.88 -12.47 16.64
N LEU A 42 -9.26 -12.51 15.46
CA LEU A 42 -8.68 -11.33 14.80
C LEU A 42 -9.63 -10.73 13.76
N TYR A 43 -10.36 -11.57 13.03
CA TYR A 43 -11.30 -11.15 12.00
C TYR A 43 -12.40 -12.22 11.79
N ASP A 44 -13.46 -11.85 11.08
CA ASP A 44 -14.52 -12.78 10.72
C ASP A 44 -14.06 -13.76 9.64
N VAL A 45 -13.49 -14.89 10.08
CA VAL A 45 -12.96 -15.97 9.22
C VAL A 45 -14.02 -16.63 8.32
N ARG A 46 -15.32 -16.34 8.51
CA ARG A 46 -16.37 -16.85 7.62
C ARG A 46 -16.48 -16.05 6.34
N HIS A 47 -16.19 -14.76 6.38
CA HIS A 47 -16.31 -13.84 5.25
C HIS A 47 -14.97 -13.33 4.75
N TYR A 48 -13.92 -13.40 5.58
CA TYR A 48 -12.60 -12.91 5.24
C TYR A 48 -11.54 -14.00 5.32
N LEU A 49 -10.53 -13.89 4.47
CA LEU A 49 -9.38 -14.79 4.42
C LEU A 49 -8.10 -13.96 4.36
N LEU A 50 -7.18 -14.17 5.31
CA LEU A 50 -5.80 -13.74 5.18
C LEU A 50 -5.01 -14.83 4.44
N GLU A 51 -4.75 -14.59 3.16
CA GLU A 51 -3.94 -15.48 2.33
C GLU A 51 -2.49 -14.98 2.29
N VAL A 52 -1.57 -15.70 2.93
CA VAL A 52 -0.13 -15.38 2.88
C VAL A 52 0.52 -16.14 1.74
N ASN A 53 1.22 -15.42 0.86
CA ASN A 53 1.89 -16.00 -0.29
C ASN A 53 2.92 -17.04 0.19
N PRO A 54 2.90 -18.31 -0.29
CA PRO A 54 3.86 -19.33 0.13
C PRO A 54 5.32 -18.97 -0.21
N HIS A 55 5.52 -18.04 -1.15
CA HIS A 55 6.81 -17.48 -1.51
C HIS A 55 7.09 -16.10 -0.87
N HIS A 56 6.37 -15.70 0.18
CA HIS A 56 6.64 -14.48 0.98
C HIS A 56 8.07 -14.43 1.54
N VAL A 57 8.70 -15.59 1.76
CA VAL A 57 10.09 -15.70 2.22
C VAL A 57 11.11 -15.34 1.14
N ARG A 58 10.76 -15.45 -0.15
CA ARG A 58 11.64 -15.10 -1.28
C ARG A 58 11.58 -13.60 -1.53
N ARG A 59 12.50 -12.86 -0.91
CA ARG A 59 12.54 -11.39 -0.93
C ARG A 59 13.01 -10.81 -2.27
N GLU A 60 13.89 -11.53 -2.94
CA GLU A 60 14.52 -11.09 -4.17
C GLU A 60 13.53 -11.18 -5.33
N THR A 61 13.44 -10.12 -6.13
CA THR A 61 12.80 -10.15 -7.43
C THR A 61 13.78 -9.70 -8.49
N PHE A 62 13.62 -10.22 -9.71
CA PHE A 62 14.42 -9.76 -10.86
C PHE A 62 13.92 -8.45 -11.46
N ASN A 63 12.90 -7.84 -10.86
CA ASN A 63 12.36 -6.56 -11.32
C ASN A 63 13.32 -5.43 -10.91
N ARG A 64 13.75 -4.65 -11.90
CA ARG A 64 14.62 -3.47 -11.71
C ARG A 64 13.83 -2.18 -11.59
N HIS A 65 12.55 -2.21 -11.96
CA HIS A 65 11.63 -1.09 -11.86
C HIS A 65 10.26 -1.55 -11.31
N PRO A 66 9.51 -0.72 -10.57
CA PRO A 66 8.18 -1.09 -10.07
C PRO A 66 7.19 -1.55 -11.15
N PHE A 67 7.29 -0.94 -12.34
CA PHE A 67 6.49 -1.27 -13.52
C PHE A 67 6.97 -2.50 -14.32
N GLU A 68 8.11 -3.11 -13.99
CA GLU A 68 8.57 -4.33 -14.66
C GLU A 68 7.84 -5.55 -14.11
N ASN A 69 7.44 -6.50 -14.98
CA ASN A 69 6.77 -7.75 -14.59
C ASN A 69 7.61 -8.99 -14.95
N ARG A 70 8.93 -8.91 -14.79
CA ARG A 70 9.83 -10.06 -15.03
C ARG A 70 9.64 -11.16 -13.99
N ASP A 71 9.37 -10.75 -12.76
CA ASP A 71 9.04 -11.63 -11.65
C ASP A 71 7.68 -11.21 -11.05
N PRO A 72 6.66 -12.09 -11.10
CA PRO A 72 5.32 -11.77 -10.60
C PRO A 72 5.20 -11.88 -9.07
N ASN A 73 6.19 -12.40 -8.34
CA ASN A 73 6.15 -12.57 -6.88
C ASN A 73 6.37 -11.23 -6.16
N LYS A 74 5.41 -10.30 -6.29
CA LYS A 74 5.48 -8.95 -5.72
C LYS A 74 4.69 -8.76 -4.43
N ILE A 75 3.61 -9.52 -4.28
CA ILE A 75 2.65 -9.42 -3.17
C ILE A 75 2.97 -10.46 -2.10
N ASP A 76 2.95 -10.05 -0.83
CA ASP A 76 3.30 -10.92 0.29
C ASP A 76 2.10 -11.60 0.92
N ALA A 77 0.95 -10.92 0.94
CA ALA A 77 -0.31 -11.48 1.36
C ALA A 77 -1.50 -10.73 0.76
N ARG A 78 -2.68 -11.31 0.86
CA ARG A 78 -3.95 -10.67 0.55
C ARG A 78 -4.91 -10.83 1.71
N PHE A 79 -5.66 -9.77 2.01
CA PHE A 79 -6.82 -9.87 2.87
C PHE A 79 -8.08 -9.81 2.01
N ILE A 80 -8.78 -10.93 1.89
CA ILE A 80 -9.79 -11.18 0.87
C ILE A 80 -11.15 -11.26 1.53
N HIS A 81 -12.13 -10.53 1.01
CA HIS A 81 -13.55 -10.76 1.30
C HIS A 81 -14.07 -11.86 0.37
N VAL A 82 -14.20 -13.07 0.90
CA VAL A 82 -14.50 -14.30 0.14
C VAL A 82 -15.79 -14.20 -0.67
N PRO A 83 -16.91 -13.65 -0.17
CA PRO A 83 -18.16 -13.59 -0.94
C PRO A 83 -18.09 -12.73 -2.20
N THR A 84 -17.31 -11.65 -2.21
CA THR A 84 -17.25 -10.72 -3.36
C THR A 84 -15.96 -10.85 -4.16
N GLY A 85 -14.93 -11.49 -3.62
CA GLY A 85 -13.60 -11.54 -4.21
C GLY A 85 -12.82 -10.22 -4.13
N LEU A 86 -13.34 -9.20 -3.43
CA LEU A 86 -12.58 -7.97 -3.18
C LEU A 86 -11.43 -8.26 -2.22
N PHE A 87 -10.30 -7.60 -2.43
CA PHE A 87 -9.10 -7.85 -1.61
C PHE A 87 -8.30 -6.57 -1.35
N ILE A 88 -7.45 -6.67 -0.34
CA ILE A 88 -6.39 -5.72 -0.04
C ILE A 88 -5.06 -6.43 -0.27
N ASP A 89 -4.23 -5.90 -1.16
CA ASP A 89 -2.86 -6.37 -1.37
C ASP A 89 -1.97 -5.89 -0.22
N ILE A 90 -1.22 -6.82 0.38
CA ILE A 90 -0.31 -6.56 1.49
C ILE A 90 1.11 -6.75 1.01
N THR A 91 1.89 -5.68 1.10
CA THR A 91 3.34 -5.69 0.83
C THR A 91 4.11 -5.59 2.14
N ALA A 92 5.03 -6.53 2.37
CA ALA A 92 5.86 -6.52 3.58
C ALA A 92 7.06 -5.58 3.43
N LEU A 93 7.35 -4.85 4.51
CA LEU A 93 8.55 -4.04 4.68
C LEU A 93 9.60 -4.86 5.43
N TYR A 94 10.73 -5.14 4.77
CA TYR A 94 11.83 -5.92 5.30
C TYR A 94 12.96 -4.99 5.76
N PRO A 95 13.45 -5.11 7.01
CA PRO A 95 14.57 -4.31 7.48
C PRO A 95 15.86 -4.71 6.76
N VAL A 96 16.65 -3.72 6.35
CA VAL A 96 17.99 -3.89 5.77
C VAL A 96 18.92 -2.88 6.44
N GLY A 97 19.93 -3.38 7.14
CA GLY A 97 20.76 -2.54 8.00
C GLY A 97 19.94 -1.95 9.16
N GLU A 98 20.36 -0.79 9.66
CA GLU A 98 19.74 -0.18 10.85
C GLU A 98 18.58 0.77 10.51
N SER A 99 18.60 1.39 9.33
CA SER A 99 17.70 2.51 9.00
C SER A 99 16.79 2.27 7.82
N ASP A 100 17.01 1.22 7.02
CA ASP A 100 16.34 1.06 5.74
C ASP A 100 15.34 -0.09 5.75
N LEU A 101 14.31 0.06 4.92
CA LEU A 101 13.29 -0.94 4.68
C LEU A 101 13.16 -1.15 3.19
N ILE A 102 13.08 -2.39 2.76
CA ILE A 102 12.87 -2.75 1.35
C ILE A 102 11.57 -3.52 1.18
N THR A 103 11.06 -3.56 -0.05
CA THR A 103 9.99 -4.48 -0.46
C THR A 103 10.55 -5.53 -1.44
N LYS A 104 9.71 -6.48 -1.87
CA LYS A 104 10.05 -7.39 -2.98
C LYS A 104 10.19 -6.66 -4.31
N CYS A 105 9.31 -5.71 -4.57
CA CYS A 105 9.51 -4.72 -5.64
C CYS A 105 10.72 -3.84 -5.30
N PRO A 106 11.36 -3.22 -6.31
CA PRO A 106 12.57 -2.42 -6.14
C PRO A 106 12.32 -1.05 -5.45
N HIS A 107 11.54 -1.03 -4.36
CA HIS A 107 11.37 0.10 -3.46
C HIS A 107 12.26 -0.07 -2.23
N ARG A 108 12.89 1.04 -1.85
CA ARG A 108 13.69 1.17 -0.62
C ARG A 108 13.24 2.44 0.09
N TYR A 109 12.83 2.34 1.35
CA TYR A 109 12.42 3.46 2.17
C TYR A 109 13.39 3.63 3.33
N ARG A 110 13.60 4.87 3.77
CA ARG A 110 14.22 5.11 5.08
C ARG A 110 13.14 4.98 6.15
N ALA A 111 13.45 4.31 7.25
CA ALA A 111 12.54 4.12 8.37
C ALA A 111 12.03 5.47 8.91
N GLN A 112 12.85 6.52 8.93
CA GLN A 112 12.46 7.86 9.36
C GLN A 112 11.44 8.56 8.44
N ASP A 113 11.36 8.16 7.16
CA ASP A 113 10.38 8.74 6.23
C ASP A 113 9.01 8.06 6.41
N LEU A 114 8.98 6.84 6.94
CA LEU A 114 7.76 6.09 7.25
C LEU A 114 7.29 6.32 8.70
N PHE A 115 8.18 6.24 9.68
CA PHE A 115 7.87 6.19 11.10
C PHE A 115 8.27 7.47 11.85
N PRO A 116 7.55 7.86 12.92
CA PRO A 116 6.30 7.25 13.39
C PRO A 116 5.17 7.51 12.39
N LEU A 117 4.27 6.54 12.25
CA LEU A 117 3.11 6.72 11.39
C LEU A 117 2.20 7.82 11.93
N VAL A 118 1.59 8.58 11.04
CA VAL A 118 0.67 9.68 11.36
C VAL A 118 -0.76 9.17 11.23
N LYS A 119 -1.57 9.33 12.29
CA LYS A 119 -3.00 9.04 12.24
C LYS A 119 -3.71 10.01 11.31
N SER A 120 -4.56 9.50 10.43
CA SER A 120 -5.36 10.30 9.51
C SER A 120 -6.64 9.56 9.12
N GLU A 121 -7.30 10.04 8.07
CA GLU A 121 -8.51 9.45 7.52
C GLU A 121 -8.45 9.41 6.00
N VAL A 122 -9.06 8.37 5.42
CA VAL A 122 -9.36 8.24 3.99
C VAL A 122 -10.83 7.89 3.86
N ASN A 123 -11.62 8.67 3.11
CA ASN A 123 -13.08 8.47 3.00
C ASN A 123 -13.78 8.38 4.38
N GLY A 124 -13.28 9.09 5.39
CA GLY A 124 -13.78 9.05 6.78
C GLY A 124 -13.39 7.79 7.57
N ILE A 125 -12.62 6.87 6.98
CA ILE A 125 -12.08 5.68 7.65
C ILE A 125 -10.72 6.03 8.25
N SER A 126 -10.52 5.72 9.54
CA SER A 126 -9.24 5.95 10.22
C SER A 126 -8.12 5.10 9.62
N VAL A 127 -7.00 5.73 9.27
CA VAL A 127 -5.81 5.09 8.71
C VAL A 127 -4.53 5.63 9.36
N HIS A 128 -3.42 4.96 9.07
CA HIS A 128 -2.08 5.44 9.39
C HIS A 128 -1.31 5.67 8.10
N VAL A 129 -0.70 6.85 7.96
CA VAL A 129 0.12 7.21 6.78
C VAL A 129 1.59 7.41 7.18
N PRO A 130 2.53 7.33 6.22
CA PRO A 130 3.94 7.65 6.46
C PRO A 130 4.16 9.05 7.08
N HIS A 131 5.26 9.21 7.81
CA HIS A 131 5.66 10.50 8.38
C HIS A 131 5.98 11.56 7.32
N GLN A 132 6.63 11.17 6.23
CA GLN A 132 7.07 12.05 5.13
C GLN A 132 6.39 11.63 3.81
N VAL A 133 5.07 11.82 3.71
CA VAL A 133 4.27 11.35 2.56
C VAL A 133 4.77 11.87 1.22
N ASP A 134 5.12 13.16 1.14
CA ASP A 134 5.61 13.79 -0.10
C ASP A 134 6.84 13.06 -0.65
N ARG A 135 7.78 12.69 0.22
CA ARG A 135 8.99 11.94 -0.16
C ARG A 135 8.69 10.54 -0.63
N VAL A 136 7.78 9.84 0.07
CA VAL A 136 7.36 8.48 -0.29
C VAL A 136 6.70 8.48 -1.68
N LEU A 137 5.81 9.45 -1.94
CA LEU A 137 5.12 9.57 -3.22
C LEU A 137 6.05 10.07 -4.34
N GLU A 138 6.95 11.01 -4.06
CA GLU A 138 7.95 11.46 -5.04
C GLU A 138 8.90 10.33 -5.44
N GLN A 139 9.28 9.46 -4.49
CA GLN A 139 10.09 8.29 -4.81
C GLN A 139 9.35 7.29 -5.70
N GLU A 140 8.05 7.10 -5.48
CA GLU A 140 7.23 6.14 -6.24
C GLU A 140 6.89 6.64 -7.64
N TYR A 141 6.35 7.85 -7.71
CA TYR A 141 5.71 8.38 -8.91
C TYR A 141 6.47 9.54 -9.53
N GLY A 142 7.51 10.05 -8.88
CA GLY A 142 8.19 11.28 -9.27
C GLY A 142 7.43 12.53 -8.84
N ARG A 143 8.12 13.66 -8.89
CA ARG A 143 7.62 14.96 -8.41
C ARG A 143 6.33 15.41 -9.12
N HIS A 144 6.19 15.07 -10.41
CA HIS A 144 5.03 15.47 -11.21
C HIS A 144 3.71 14.94 -10.62
N ALA A 145 3.69 13.73 -10.07
CA ALA A 145 2.48 13.11 -9.54
C ALA A 145 1.91 13.78 -8.28
N ILE A 146 2.74 14.55 -7.57
CA ILE A 146 2.33 15.34 -6.40
C ILE A 146 2.22 16.84 -6.69
N SER A 147 2.61 17.30 -7.89
CA SER A 147 2.51 18.71 -8.28
C SER A 147 1.46 18.97 -9.36
N GLU A 148 1.12 17.98 -10.17
CA GLU A 148 0.17 18.10 -11.29
C GLU A 148 -1.20 17.55 -10.89
N PRO A 149 -2.23 18.39 -10.76
CA PRO A 149 -3.58 17.98 -10.35
C PRO A 149 -4.39 17.36 -11.51
N THR A 150 -3.72 16.65 -12.42
CA THR A 150 -4.30 16.04 -13.62
C THR A 150 -3.73 14.65 -13.85
N TYR A 151 -4.58 13.71 -14.24
CA TYR A 151 -4.18 12.35 -14.60
C TYR A 151 -5.10 11.80 -15.68
N ARG A 152 -4.58 11.61 -16.90
CA ARG A 152 -5.40 11.21 -18.07
C ARG A 152 -6.60 12.16 -18.24
N ASP A 153 -7.83 11.64 -18.27
CA ASP A 153 -9.07 12.40 -18.38
C ASP A 153 -9.59 12.92 -17.02
N TRP A 154 -8.79 12.83 -15.95
CA TRP A 154 -9.18 13.27 -14.61
C TRP A 154 -8.47 14.54 -14.20
N HIS A 155 -9.18 15.41 -13.48
CA HIS A 155 -8.65 16.62 -12.88
C HIS A 155 -9.15 16.77 -11.44
N LEU A 156 -8.34 17.36 -10.57
CA LEU A 156 -8.73 17.61 -9.18
C LEU A 156 -9.57 18.88 -9.09
N ASN A 157 -10.82 18.73 -8.66
CA ASN A 157 -11.63 19.85 -8.19
C ASN A 157 -11.24 20.18 -6.74
N ALA A 158 -10.39 21.18 -6.57
CA ALA A 158 -9.87 21.59 -5.26
C ALA A 158 -10.97 22.11 -4.32
N LEU A 159 -12.04 22.71 -4.86
CA LEU A 159 -13.16 23.21 -4.06
C LEU A 159 -14.01 22.06 -3.51
N ALA A 160 -14.34 21.09 -4.37
CA ALA A 160 -15.12 19.92 -3.99
C ALA A 160 -14.27 18.82 -3.29
N LYS A 161 -12.94 18.99 -3.25
CA LYS A 161 -11.97 17.99 -2.75
C LYS A 161 -12.24 16.61 -3.33
N GLN A 162 -12.28 16.53 -4.65
CA GLN A 162 -12.52 15.27 -5.37
C GLN A 162 -11.94 15.33 -6.78
N TRP A 163 -11.67 14.16 -7.32
CA TRP A 163 -11.31 14.02 -8.72
C TRP A 163 -12.57 13.93 -9.59
N GLU A 164 -12.58 14.69 -10.68
CA GLU A 164 -13.66 14.75 -11.66
C GLU A 164 -13.13 14.34 -13.02
N ARG A 165 -14.00 13.68 -13.80
CA ARG A 165 -13.67 13.30 -15.18
C ARG A 165 -14.07 14.45 -16.09
N SER A 166 -13.14 14.86 -16.95
CA SER A 166 -13.36 15.86 -18.00
C SER A 166 -14.36 15.41 -19.06
#